data_AF-A0A9E2B1X3-F1
#
_entry.id   AF-A0A9E2B1X3-F1
#
_cell.length_a   1.000
_cell.length_b   1.000
_cell.length_c   1.000
_cell.angle_alpha   90.00
_cell.angle_beta   90.00
_cell.angle_gamma   90.00
#
_symmetry.space_group_name_H-M   'P 1'
#
loop_
_entity.id
_entity.type
_entity.pdbx_description
1 polymer ?
#
loop_
_entity_poly.entity_id
_entity_poly.type
_entity_poly.pdbx_seq_one_letter_code
_entity_poly.pdbx_strand_id
1 'polypeptide(L)'
;MIPHKTYTVDEAKKKLESYCAYQERCHKEVRQKLKEMKMIPEAIDVIIVHLLEHNFLNEERFAKTFVRGKFKIKKWGRYRLTSELRQKGISKVNINQALKEISESVYNEVFHALAEKRWNS
;
A
#
# COMPACT_ATOMS: atom_id res chain seq x y z
N MET A 1 -10.18 -19.47 28.25
CA MET A 1 -10.56 -18.93 26.92
C MET A 1 -10.28 -17.43 26.93
N ILE A 2 -9.46 -16.92 26.01
CA ILE A 2 -9.28 -15.46 25.87
C ILE A 2 -10.52 -14.92 25.17
N PRO A 3 -11.26 -13.96 25.73
CA PRO A 3 -12.43 -13.38 25.07
C PRO A 3 -11.99 -12.73 23.76
N HIS A 4 -12.55 -13.19 22.66
CA HIS A 4 -12.30 -12.59 21.36
C HIS A 4 -13.24 -11.40 21.18
N LYS A 5 -12.65 -10.24 20.88
CA LYS A 5 -13.41 -9.05 20.54
C LYS A 5 -14.11 -9.28 19.19
N THR A 6 -15.43 -9.32 19.22
CA THR A 6 -16.28 -9.31 18.03
C THR A 6 -16.52 -7.87 17.59
N TYR A 7 -16.85 -7.71 16.32
CA TYR A 7 -17.16 -6.40 15.73
C TYR A 7 -18.47 -6.51 14.98
N THR A 8 -19.32 -5.51 15.12
CA THR A 8 -20.40 -5.31 14.15
C THR A 8 -19.83 -4.80 12.83
N VAL A 9 -20.61 -4.88 11.75
CA VAL A 9 -20.21 -4.35 10.45
C VAL A 9 -19.87 -2.86 10.54
N ASP A 10 -20.68 -2.07 11.24
CA ASP A 10 -20.48 -0.62 11.34
C ASP A 10 -19.28 -0.24 12.22
N GLU A 11 -19.02 -1.00 13.29
CA GLU A 11 -17.80 -0.83 14.08
C GLU A 11 -16.55 -1.14 13.25
N ALA A 12 -16.61 -2.22 12.46
CA ALA A 12 -15.52 -2.58 11.57
C ALA A 12 -15.31 -1.53 10.47
N LYS A 13 -16.37 -0.99 9.87
CA LYS A 13 -16.29 0.14 8.91
C LYS A 13 -15.53 1.32 9.50
N LYS A 14 -15.99 1.88 10.62
CA LYS A 14 -15.35 3.05 11.27
C LYS A 14 -13.89 2.80 11.63
N LYS A 15 -13.58 1.58 12.06
CA LYS A 15 -12.21 1.17 12.37
C LYS A 15 -11.34 1.12 11.12
N LEU A 16 -11.86 0.61 10.01
CA LEU A 16 -11.12 0.52 8.75
C LEU A 16 -11.00 1.87 8.05
N GLU A 17 -11.97 2.76 8.17
CA GLU A 17 -11.86 4.17 7.74
C GLU A 17 -10.68 4.83 8.44
N SER A 18 -10.64 4.74 9.77
CA SER A 18 -9.54 5.28 10.57
C SER A 18 -8.19 4.64 10.21
N TYR A 19 -8.18 3.33 9.95
CA TYR A 19 -6.98 2.58 9.56
C TYR A 19 -6.41 3.03 8.20
N CYS A 20 -7.29 3.31 7.23
CA CYS A 20 -6.89 3.80 5.90
C CYS A 20 -6.58 5.31 5.91
N ALA A 21 -7.26 6.09 6.74
CA ALA A 21 -6.99 7.52 6.91
C ALA A 21 -5.63 7.78 7.58
N TYR A 22 -5.21 6.90 8.50
CA TYR A 22 -3.89 7.01 9.15
C TYR A 22 -2.74 6.77 8.17
N GLN A 23 -2.90 5.81 7.26
CA GLN A 23 -1.88 5.49 6.26
C GLN A 23 -2.53 4.78 5.08
N GLU A 24 -2.09 5.09 3.87
CA GLU A 24 -2.48 4.37 2.65
C GLU A 24 -2.30 2.86 2.80
N ARG A 25 -3.33 2.10 2.42
CA ARG A 25 -3.38 0.64 2.44
C ARG A 25 -3.72 0.09 1.07
N CYS A 26 -3.25 -1.11 0.75
CA CYS A 26 -3.73 -1.84 -0.41
C CYS A 26 -4.90 -2.76 -0.07
N HIS A 27 -5.63 -3.21 -1.10
CA HIS A 27 -6.75 -4.14 -0.95
C HIS A 27 -6.39 -5.39 -0.15
N LYS A 28 -5.20 -5.96 -0.39
CA LYS A 28 -4.71 -7.15 0.30
C LYS A 28 -4.54 -6.92 1.80
N GLU A 29 -4.02 -5.76 2.21
CA GLU A 29 -3.83 -5.41 3.62
C GLU A 29 -5.17 -5.20 4.32
N VAL A 30 -6.12 -4.50 3.69
CA VAL A 30 -7.46 -4.28 4.25
C VAL A 30 -8.23 -5.60 4.38
N ARG A 31 -8.21 -6.46 3.34
CA ARG A 31 -8.82 -7.80 3.40
C ARG A 31 -8.21 -8.64 4.53
N GLN A 32 -6.88 -8.64 4.65
CA GLN A 32 -6.20 -9.36 5.72
C GLN A 32 -6.61 -8.84 7.09
N LYS A 33 -6.73 -7.51 7.25
CA LYS A 33 -7.12 -6.90 8.51
C LYS A 33 -8.54 -7.29 8.94
N LEU A 34 -9.48 -7.32 8.00
CA LEU A 34 -10.86 -7.74 8.27
C LEU A 34 -10.95 -9.24 8.60
N LYS A 35 -10.12 -10.07 7.97
CA LYS A 35 -9.99 -11.50 8.34
C LYS A 35 -9.44 -11.68 9.75
N GLU A 36 -8.44 -10.90 10.16
CA GLU A 36 -7.94 -10.89 11.54
C GLU A 36 -9.01 -10.45 12.55
N MET A 37 -9.92 -9.59 12.12
CA MET A 37 -11.11 -9.19 12.88
C MET A 37 -12.23 -10.26 12.88
N LYS A 38 -11.99 -11.42 12.25
CA LYS A 38 -12.94 -12.54 12.13
C LYS A 38 -14.26 -12.18 11.46
N MET A 39 -14.24 -11.21 10.54
CA MET A 39 -15.42 -10.87 9.73
C MET A 39 -15.69 -11.96 8.70
N ILE A 40 -16.97 -12.26 8.47
CA ILE A 40 -17.41 -13.17 7.41
C ILE A 40 -17.18 -12.56 6.02
N PRO A 41 -17.03 -13.37 4.96
CA PRO A 41 -16.74 -12.87 3.61
C PRO A 41 -17.70 -11.79 3.11
N GLU A 42 -19.00 -11.95 3.36
CA GLU A 42 -20.06 -11.02 2.95
C GLU A 42 -19.86 -9.64 3.60
N ALA A 43 -19.53 -9.63 4.89
CA ALA A 43 -19.23 -8.39 5.61
C ALA A 43 -17.93 -7.75 5.12
N ILE A 44 -16.91 -8.56 4.78
CA ILE A 44 -15.65 -8.06 4.23
C ILE A 44 -15.90 -7.30 2.92
N ASP A 45 -16.67 -7.88 2.01
CA ASP A 45 -16.93 -7.27 0.71
C ASP A 45 -17.76 -5.98 0.86
N VAL A 46 -18.80 -5.98 1.72
CA VAL A 46 -19.57 -4.75 2.03
C VAL A 46 -18.68 -3.64 2.57
N ILE A 47 -17.76 -3.95 3.48
CA ILE A 47 -16.86 -2.95 4.06
C ILE A 47 -15.87 -2.44 3.00
N ILE A 48 -15.34 -3.30 2.14
CA ILE A 48 -14.40 -2.90 1.10
C ILE A 48 -15.06 -1.98 0.07
N VAL A 49 -16.27 -2.31 -0.37
CA VAL A 49 -17.04 -1.46 -1.29
C VAL A 49 -17.24 -0.07 -0.67
N HIS A 50 -17.68 0.00 0.58
CA HIS A 50 -17.82 1.26 1.31
C HIS A 50 -16.52 2.08 1.33
N LEU A 51 -15.38 1.45 1.65
CA LEU A 51 -14.09 2.14 1.70
C LEU A 51 -13.64 2.65 0.32
N LEU A 52 -13.98 1.94 -0.76
CA LEU A 52 -13.69 2.35 -2.13
C LEU A 52 -14.59 3.52 -2.56
N GLU A 53 -15.89 3.42 -2.33
CA GLU A 53 -16.89 4.45 -2.68
C GLU A 53 -16.60 5.77 -1.98
N HIS A 54 -16.23 5.71 -0.70
CA HIS A 54 -15.82 6.88 0.09
C HIS A 54 -14.34 7.25 -0.08
N ASN A 55 -13.62 6.61 -1.01
CA ASN A 55 -12.23 6.89 -1.38
C ASN A 55 -11.21 6.80 -0.21
N PHE A 56 -11.54 6.07 0.85
CA PHE A 56 -10.59 5.69 1.90
C PHE A 56 -9.56 4.68 1.39
N LEU A 57 -10.00 3.76 0.53
CA LEU A 57 -9.17 2.74 -0.07
C LEU A 57 -8.98 3.03 -1.56
N ASN A 58 -7.74 3.29 -1.97
CA ASN A 58 -7.43 3.63 -3.35
C ASN A 58 -6.08 3.00 -3.75
N GLU A 59 -6.12 2.01 -4.63
CA GLU A 59 -4.94 1.22 -4.97
C GLU A 59 -3.89 1.99 -5.80
N GLU A 60 -4.34 2.93 -6.64
CA GLU A 60 -3.44 3.81 -7.39
C GLU A 60 -2.71 4.77 -6.45
N ARG A 61 -3.45 5.40 -5.53
CA ARG A 61 -2.90 6.32 -4.51
C ARG A 61 -1.90 5.59 -3.61
N PHE A 62 -2.23 4.37 -3.19
CA PHE A 62 -1.31 3.50 -2.46
C PHE A 62 -0.02 3.26 -3.24
N ALA A 63 -0.11 2.84 -4.50
CA ALA A 63 1.06 2.51 -5.32
C ALA A 63 2.00 3.72 -5.49
N LYS A 64 1.44 4.90 -5.80
CA LYS A 64 2.19 6.15 -5.94
C LYS A 64 2.90 6.55 -4.65
N THR A 65 2.19 6.54 -3.52
CA THR A 65 2.76 6.88 -2.21
C THR A 65 3.86 5.88 -1.81
N PHE A 66 3.64 4.58 -2.05
CA PHE A 66 4.62 3.54 -1.80
C PHE A 66 5.91 3.76 -2.59
N VAL A 67 5.79 4.00 -3.91
CA VAL A 67 6.94 4.26 -4.78
C VAL A 67 7.72 5.48 -4.33
N ARG A 68 7.04 6.63 -4.19
CA ARG A 68 7.66 7.89 -3.76
C ARG A 68 8.41 7.74 -2.43
N GLY A 69 7.77 7.13 -1.43
CA GLY A 69 8.34 6.95 -0.10
C GLY A 69 9.56 6.02 -0.10
N LYS A 70 9.44 4.84 -0.72
CA LYS A 70 10.54 3.86 -0.75
C LYS A 70 11.71 4.33 -1.62
N PHE A 71 11.45 5.02 -2.71
CA PHE A 71 12.50 5.62 -3.52
C PHE A 71 13.20 6.77 -2.79
N LYS A 72 12.46 7.73 -2.22
CA LYS A 72 13.07 8.90 -1.56
C LYS A 72 13.88 8.53 -0.32
N ILE A 73 13.33 7.68 0.55
CA ILE A 73 13.89 7.38 1.88
C ILE A 73 14.82 6.17 1.84
N LYS A 74 14.39 5.07 1.20
CA LYS A 74 15.15 3.81 1.18
C LYS A 74 15.99 3.62 -0.08
N LYS A 75 15.90 4.55 -1.04
CA LYS A 75 16.63 4.52 -2.32
C LYS A 75 16.45 3.20 -3.09
N TRP A 76 15.24 2.64 -3.05
CA TRP A 76 14.95 1.39 -3.76
C TRP A 76 14.90 1.61 -5.27
N GLY A 77 15.54 0.71 -6.02
CA GLY A 77 15.47 0.71 -7.49
C GLY A 77 14.12 0.23 -8.04
N ARG A 78 13.84 0.55 -9.31
CA ARG A 78 12.57 0.25 -10.00
C ARG A 78 12.19 -1.24 -9.95
N TYR A 79 13.17 -2.14 -10.09
CA TYR A 79 12.93 -3.59 -10.05
C TYR A 79 12.39 -4.04 -8.68
N ARG A 80 13.03 -3.61 -7.59
CA ARG A 80 12.58 -3.95 -6.23
C ARG A 80 11.19 -3.39 -5.96
N LEU A 81 10.95 -2.13 -6.30
CA LEU A 81 9.65 -1.49 -6.16
C LEU A 81 8.55 -2.28 -6.88
N THR A 82 8.82 -2.70 -8.12
CA THR A 82 7.90 -3.51 -8.93
C THR A 82 7.59 -4.85 -8.26
N SER A 83 8.62 -5.56 -7.79
CA SER A 83 8.45 -6.86 -7.15
C SER A 83 7.60 -6.77 -5.87
N GLU A 84 7.88 -5.78 -5.03
CA GLU A 84 7.16 -5.55 -3.76
C GLU A 84 5.68 -5.20 -3.99
N LEU A 85 5.40 -4.34 -4.97
CA LEU A 85 4.02 -4.01 -5.34
C LEU A 85 3.28 -5.23 -5.92
N ARG A 86 3.94 -6.07 -6.72
CA ARG A 86 3.34 -7.32 -7.22
C ARG A 86 3.01 -8.29 -6.09
N GLN A 87 3.90 -8.46 -5.11
CA GLN A 87 3.63 -9.31 -3.93
C GLN A 87 2.44 -8.81 -3.09
N LYS A 88 2.20 -7.49 -3.11
CA LYS A 88 1.03 -6.85 -2.50
C LYS A 88 -0.25 -6.97 -3.33
N GLY A 89 -0.19 -7.56 -4.52
CA GLY A 89 -1.34 -7.78 -5.40
C GLY A 89 -1.71 -6.58 -6.27
N ILE A 90 -0.84 -5.58 -6.39
CA ILE A 90 -1.13 -4.36 -7.14
C ILE A 90 -1.09 -4.64 -8.64
N SER A 91 -2.06 -4.11 -9.38
CA SER A 91 -2.14 -4.31 -10.83
C SER A 91 -0.93 -3.74 -11.57
N LYS A 92 -0.56 -4.37 -12.70
CA LYS A 92 0.55 -3.91 -13.56
C LYS A 92 0.35 -2.46 -14.03
N VAL A 93 -0.89 -2.06 -14.30
CA VAL A 93 -1.24 -0.71 -14.72
C VAL A 93 -0.89 0.30 -13.62
N ASN A 94 -1.36 0.07 -12.40
CA ASN A 94 -1.09 0.94 -11.25
C ASN A 94 0.41 0.99 -10.93
N ILE A 95 1.12 -0.14 -11.04
CA ILE A 95 2.58 -0.17 -10.84
C ILE A 95 3.27 0.71 -11.88
N ASN A 96 2.93 0.56 -13.16
CA ASN A 96 3.56 1.35 -14.22
C ASN A 96 3.28 2.86 -14.05
N GLN A 97 2.06 3.23 -13.67
CA GLN A 97 1.71 4.62 -13.37
C GLN A 97 2.49 5.15 -12.16
N ALA A 98 2.61 4.36 -11.09
CA ALA A 98 3.35 4.75 -9.91
C ALA A 98 4.86 4.90 -10.18
N LEU A 99 5.46 4.08 -11.04
CA LEU A 99 6.88 4.19 -11.41
C LEU A 99 7.18 5.44 -12.23
N LYS A 100 6.22 5.96 -13.00
CA LYS A 100 6.36 7.22 -13.75
C LYS A 100 6.54 8.45 -12.85
N GLU A 101 6.20 8.34 -11.57
CA GLU A 101 6.47 9.37 -10.55
C GLU A 101 7.97 9.62 -10.34
N ILE A 102 8.82 8.66 -10.74
CA ILE A 102 10.27 8.80 -10.67
C ILE A 102 10.77 9.23 -12.05
N SER A 103 11.07 10.52 -12.19
CA SER A 103 11.73 11.03 -13.40
C SER A 103 13.08 10.36 -13.59
N GLU A 104 13.50 10.25 -14.84
CA GLU A 104 14.76 9.61 -15.19
C GLU A 104 15.97 10.38 -14.66
N SER A 105 15.91 11.72 -14.66
CA SER A 105 16.94 12.58 -14.05
C SER A 105 17.17 12.26 -12.58
N VAL A 106 16.09 12.28 -11.79
CA VAL A 106 16.14 12.01 -10.34
C VAL A 106 16.57 10.57 -10.07
N TYR A 107 16.17 9.63 -10.92
CA TYR A 107 16.62 8.25 -10.83
C TYR A 107 18.14 8.14 -10.99
N ASN A 108 18.70 8.79 -12.02
CA ASN A 108 20.12 8.77 -12.31
C ASN A 108 20.93 9.49 -11.24
N GLU A 109 20.47 10.63 -10.74
CA GLU A 109 21.10 11.34 -9.62
C GLU A 109 21.24 10.43 -8.38
N VAL A 110 20.14 9.77 -7.99
CA VAL A 110 20.16 8.84 -6.85
C VAL A 110 21.08 7.65 -7.12
N PHE A 111 21.07 7.11 -8.35
CA PHE A 111 21.95 6.02 -8.73
C PHE A 111 23.43 6.40 -8.61
N HIS A 112 23.83 7.54 -9.18
CA HIS A 112 25.21 8.02 -9.12
C HIS A 112 25.66 8.28 -7.68
N ALA A 113 24.82 8.94 -6.87
CA ALA A 113 25.13 9.18 -5.47
C ALA A 113 25.35 7.88 -4.67
N LEU A 114 24.56 6.84 -4.94
CA LEU A 114 24.74 5.52 -4.30
C LEU A 114 26.00 4.80 -4.79
N ALA A 115 26.26 4.87 -6.10
CA ALA A 115 27.42 4.23 -6.72
C ALA A 115 28.73 4.85 -6.21
N GLU A 116 28.80 6.18 -6.19
CA GLU A 116 29.95 6.92 -5.66
C GLU A 116 30.17 6.63 -4.17
N LYS A 117 29.10 6.67 -3.37
CA LYS A 117 29.19 6.32 -1.94
C LYS A 117 29.77 4.92 -1.74
N ARG A 118 29.35 3.95 -2.56
CA ARG A 118 29.81 2.56 -2.47
C ARG A 118 31.22 2.36 -3.02
N TRP A 119 31.64 3.16 -4.00
CA TRP A 119 33.00 3.16 -4.53
C TRP A 119 34.00 3.71 -3.50
N ASN A 120 33.59 4.75 -2.76
CA ASN A 120 34.41 5.39 -1.74
C ASN A 120 34.35 4.69 -0.36
N SER A 121 33.60 3.59 -0.24
CA SER A 121 33.52 2.77 0.98
C SER A 121 34.38 1.53 0.85
#